data_AF-A0A6G4R1P7-F1
#
_entry.id   AF-A0A6G4R1P7-F1
#
_cell.length_a   1.000
_cell.length_b   1.000
_cell.length_c   1.000
_cell.angle_alpha   90.00
_cell.angle_beta   90.00
_cell.angle_gamma   90.00
#
_symmetry.space_group_name_H-M   'P 1'
#
loop_
_entity.id
_entity.type
_entity.pdbx_description
1 polymer ?
#
loop_
_entity_poly.entity_id
_entity_poly.type
_entity_poly.pdbx_seq_one_letter_code
_entity_poly.pdbx_strand_id
1 'polypeptide(L)'
;MSESEPPRRKILSLKSGVAAPGGPPPLERLQKAAKVVTPEPAPPPPPAVGDWKCKPCGTRFDPPVELADSDHVRCPSCNARLGLASDFRADPPNVAKLRARHLKKAG
;
A
#
# COMPACT_ATOMS: atom_id res chain seq x y z
N MET A 1 10.77 -38.40 -26.40
CA MET A 1 10.90 -36.92 -26.34
C MET A 1 10.40 -36.51 -24.96
N SER A 2 11.29 -35.96 -24.15
CA SER A 2 11.09 -35.67 -22.72
C SER A 2 10.16 -34.50 -22.50
N GLU A 3 9.06 -34.70 -21.78
CA GLU A 3 8.20 -33.61 -21.32
C GLU A 3 8.63 -33.23 -19.89
N SER A 4 9.45 -32.19 -19.78
CA SER A 4 9.98 -31.69 -18.51
C SER A 4 8.91 -30.97 -17.71
N GLU A 5 8.29 -31.65 -16.75
CA GLU A 5 7.55 -30.98 -15.67
C GLU A 5 8.54 -30.20 -14.77
N PRO A 6 8.27 -28.92 -14.46
CA PRO A 6 9.15 -28.12 -13.62
C PRO A 6 9.20 -28.67 -12.18
N PRO A 7 10.39 -28.74 -11.55
CA PRO A 7 10.56 -29.36 -10.24
C PRO A 7 9.76 -28.61 -9.17
N ARG A 8 8.86 -29.33 -8.48
CA ARG A 8 8.04 -28.77 -7.39
C ARG A 8 8.94 -28.35 -6.23
N ARG A 9 8.86 -27.07 -5.86
CA ARG A 9 9.58 -26.49 -4.72
C ARG A 9 8.95 -26.97 -3.40
N LYS A 10 9.79 -27.25 -2.40
CA LYS A 10 9.36 -27.64 -1.05
C LYS A 10 8.71 -26.44 -0.35
N ILE A 11 7.41 -26.52 -0.12
CA ILE A 11 6.63 -25.58 0.69
C ILE A 11 6.79 -25.96 2.17
N LEU A 12 7.15 -24.98 2.99
CA LEU A 12 7.16 -25.13 4.45
C LEU A 12 5.71 -25.25 4.93
N SER A 13 5.31 -26.44 5.38
CA SER A 13 4.03 -26.63 6.06
C SER A 13 4.02 -25.84 7.37
N LEU A 14 3.19 -24.79 7.44
CA LEU A 14 2.83 -24.21 8.74
C LEU A 14 1.92 -25.20 9.46
N LYS A 15 2.42 -25.80 10.55
CA LYS A 15 1.57 -26.52 11.50
C LYS A 15 0.55 -25.51 12.06
N SER A 16 -0.72 -25.65 11.73
CA SER A 16 -1.79 -24.95 12.44
C SER A 16 -1.95 -25.64 13.79
N GLY A 17 -1.32 -25.08 14.82
CA GLY A 17 -1.45 -25.53 16.20
C GLY A 17 -2.66 -24.88 16.87
N VAL A 18 -3.84 -25.45 16.65
CA VAL A 18 -5.06 -25.28 17.47
C VAL A 18 -5.59 -26.70 17.65
N ALA A 19 -5.83 -27.26 18.84
CA ALA A 19 -5.91 -26.74 20.20
C ALA A 19 -5.40 -27.81 21.18
N ALA A 20 -4.79 -27.41 22.28
CA ALA A 20 -4.61 -28.29 23.44
C ALA A 20 -5.84 -28.14 24.36
N PRO A 21 -6.55 -29.22 24.72
CA PRO A 21 -7.59 -29.14 25.74
C PRO A 21 -6.89 -29.03 27.11
N GLY A 22 -6.99 -27.86 27.74
CA GLY A 22 -6.43 -27.62 29.08
C GLY A 22 -5.53 -26.39 29.22
N GLY A 23 -5.79 -25.31 28.50
CA GLY A 23 -5.10 -24.03 28.71
C GLY A 23 -5.59 -23.32 29.99
N PRO A 24 -4.70 -22.63 30.73
CA PRO A 24 -5.05 -21.92 31.96
C PRO A 24 -6.13 -20.85 31.72
N PRO A 25 -6.94 -20.51 32.73
CA PRO A 25 -8.07 -19.60 32.55
C PRO A 25 -7.60 -18.26 31.98
N PRO A 26 -8.38 -17.65 31.06
CA PRO A 26 -8.03 -16.37 30.50
C PRO A 26 -7.92 -15.34 31.62
N LEU A 27 -6.76 -14.69 31.72
CA LEU A 27 -6.56 -13.58 32.65
C LEU A 27 -7.62 -12.51 32.36
N GLU A 28 -8.41 -12.20 33.37
CA GLU A 28 -9.44 -11.18 33.31
C GLU A 28 -8.87 -9.91 32.70
N ARG A 29 -9.51 -9.47 31.60
CA ARG A 29 -9.22 -8.20 30.97
C ARG A 29 -9.47 -7.11 32.00
N LEU A 30 -8.40 -6.55 32.56
CA LEU A 30 -8.45 -5.35 33.37
C LEU A 30 -9.15 -4.26 32.56
N GLN A 31 -10.41 -4.00 32.89
CA GLN A 31 -11.23 -2.96 32.28
C GLN A 31 -10.60 -1.62 32.70
N LYS A 32 -9.70 -1.11 31.86
CA LYS A 32 -9.31 0.30 31.94
C LYS A 32 -10.56 1.10 31.64
N ALA A 33 -11.06 1.78 32.68
CA ALA A 33 -12.21 2.65 32.61
C ALA A 33 -12.09 3.55 31.37
N ALA A 34 -12.99 3.31 30.40
CA ALA A 34 -13.12 4.15 29.24
C ALA A 34 -13.59 5.52 29.74
N LYS A 35 -12.67 6.48 29.80
CA LYS A 35 -13.08 7.88 29.75
C LYS A 35 -13.81 8.04 28.42
N VAL A 36 -15.11 8.29 28.48
CA VAL A 36 -15.92 8.69 27.32
C VAL A 36 -15.34 10.01 26.84
N VAL A 37 -14.39 9.92 25.90
CA VAL A 37 -14.06 11.03 25.03
C VAL A 37 -15.15 11.04 24.00
N THR A 38 -16.09 11.98 24.13
CA THR A 38 -16.99 12.34 23.03
C THR A 38 -16.09 12.62 21.82
N PRO A 39 -16.12 11.79 20.76
CA PRO A 39 -15.32 12.09 19.59
C PRO A 39 -15.90 13.37 18.99
N GLU A 40 -15.11 14.44 18.99
CA GLU A 40 -15.31 15.55 18.07
C GLU A 40 -15.45 14.95 16.67
N PRO A 41 -16.42 15.40 15.84
CA PRO A 41 -16.58 14.86 14.49
C PRO A 41 -15.24 14.91 13.79
N ALA A 42 -14.72 13.74 13.42
CA ALA A 42 -13.46 13.64 12.70
C ALA A 42 -13.53 14.61 11.51
N PRO A 43 -12.52 15.48 11.31
CA PRO A 43 -12.49 16.36 10.15
C PRO A 43 -12.72 15.51 8.90
N PRO A 44 -13.50 16.01 7.92
CA PRO A 44 -13.80 15.25 6.72
C PRO A 44 -12.49 14.69 6.16
N PRO A 45 -12.45 13.40 5.75
CA PRO A 45 -11.24 12.85 5.16
C PRO A 45 -10.81 13.81 4.07
N PRO A 46 -9.52 14.23 4.04
CA PRO A 46 -9.07 15.13 3.00
C PRO A 46 -9.51 14.52 1.67
N PRO A 47 -9.99 15.33 0.71
CA PRO A 47 -10.38 14.84 -0.60
C PRO A 47 -9.28 13.89 -1.08
N ALA A 48 -9.62 12.81 -1.76
CA ALA A 48 -8.62 11.92 -2.35
C ALA A 48 -7.88 12.68 -3.46
N VAL A 49 -6.98 13.58 -3.06
CA VAL A 49 -6.20 14.45 -3.91
C VAL A 49 -5.02 13.61 -4.37
N GLY A 50 -4.97 13.40 -5.67
CA GLY A 50 -3.95 12.59 -6.28
C GLY A 50 -4.19 12.60 -7.76
N ASP A 51 -3.49 13.49 -8.44
CA ASP A 51 -3.49 13.58 -9.90
C ASP A 51 -2.87 12.34 -10.55
N TRP A 52 -2.34 11.40 -9.77
CA TRP A 52 -1.69 10.20 -10.25
C TRP A 52 -2.34 8.93 -9.76
N LYS A 53 -2.43 7.95 -10.66
CA LYS A 53 -2.91 6.59 -10.38
C LYS A 53 -1.79 5.59 -10.60
N CYS A 54 -1.44 4.85 -9.56
CA CYS A 54 -0.49 3.76 -9.64
C CYS A 54 -0.97 2.70 -10.65
N LYS A 55 -0.14 2.34 -11.63
CA LYS A 55 -0.47 1.31 -12.64
C LYS A 55 -0.54 -0.11 -12.05
N PRO A 56 0.39 -0.54 -11.16
CA PRO A 56 0.34 -1.90 -10.61
C PRO A 56 -0.78 -2.16 -9.60
N CYS A 57 -1.13 -1.22 -8.72
CA CYS A 57 -2.18 -1.44 -7.69
C CYS A 57 -3.44 -0.60 -7.86
N GLY A 58 -3.43 0.39 -8.75
CA GLY A 58 -4.59 1.25 -9.01
C GLY A 58 -4.86 2.34 -7.97
N THR A 59 -4.08 2.41 -6.88
CA THR A 59 -4.24 3.45 -5.85
C THR A 59 -3.92 4.83 -6.40
N ARG A 60 -4.75 5.82 -6.06
CA ARG A 60 -4.49 7.23 -6.33
C ARG A 60 -3.48 7.77 -5.32
N PHE A 61 -2.55 8.58 -5.78
CA PHE A 61 -1.53 9.19 -4.94
C PHE A 61 -1.10 10.52 -5.54
N ASP A 62 -0.43 11.32 -4.72
CA ASP A 62 0.22 12.55 -5.13
C ASP A 62 1.74 12.37 -5.01
N PRO A 63 2.53 12.66 -6.06
CA PRO A 63 3.98 12.56 -6.00
C PRO A 63 4.56 13.68 -5.12
N PRO A 64 5.41 13.35 -4.13
CA PRO A 64 5.95 14.35 -3.20
C PRO A 64 6.83 15.40 -3.93
N VAL A 65 6.51 16.67 -3.71
CA VAL A 65 7.23 17.84 -4.28
C VAL A 65 8.58 18.11 -3.61
N GLU A 66 8.82 17.54 -2.43
CA GLU A 66 10.07 17.70 -1.69
C GLU A 66 11.17 16.70 -2.11
N LEU A 67 10.82 15.68 -2.90
CA LEU A 67 11.80 14.70 -3.39
C LEU A 67 12.75 15.34 -4.40
N ALA A 68 14.03 14.98 -4.35
CA ALA A 68 14.98 15.38 -5.38
C ALA A 68 14.56 14.79 -6.74
N ASP A 69 14.87 15.49 -7.82
CA ASP A 69 14.53 15.06 -9.18
C ASP A 69 15.07 13.65 -9.50
N SER A 70 16.26 13.32 -9.01
CA SER A 70 16.90 12.01 -9.14
C SER A 70 16.30 10.90 -8.26
N ASP A 71 15.39 11.22 -7.34
CA ASP A 71 14.80 10.25 -6.42
C ASP A 71 13.63 9.49 -7.05
N HIS A 72 13.46 8.25 -6.60
CA HIS A 72 12.39 7.39 -7.09
C HIS A 72 11.12 7.58 -6.28
N VAL A 73 10.05 8.02 -6.96
CA VAL A 73 8.71 8.06 -6.38
C VAL A 73 8.18 6.63 -6.25
N ARG A 74 7.74 6.28 -5.04
CA ARG A 74 7.13 4.99 -4.71
C ARG A 74 5.65 5.14 -4.45
N CYS A 75 4.88 4.10 -4.81
CA CYS A 75 3.47 4.08 -4.47
C CYS A 75 3.29 3.92 -2.95
N PRO A 76 2.50 4.77 -2.27
CA PRO A 76 2.26 4.65 -0.83
C PRO A 76 1.46 3.38 -0.44
N SER A 77 0.78 2.74 -1.40
CA SER A 77 -0.07 1.57 -1.13
C SER A 77 0.60 0.23 -1.43
N CYS A 78 1.33 0.11 -2.55
CA CYS A 78 2.00 -1.14 -2.91
C CYS A 78 3.54 -1.06 -2.87
N ASN A 79 4.09 0.09 -2.50
CA ASN A 79 5.53 0.37 -2.44
C ASN A 79 6.31 0.12 -3.75
N ALA A 80 5.61 -0.01 -4.89
CA ALA A 80 6.22 -0.17 -6.19
C ALA A 80 6.94 1.13 -6.61
N ARG A 81 8.11 0.99 -7.24
CA ARG A 81 8.81 2.12 -7.88
C ARG A 81 8.03 2.55 -9.11
N LEU A 82 7.56 3.80 -9.11
CA LEU A 82 6.72 4.36 -10.16
C LEU A 82 7.52 5.13 -11.20
N GLY A 83 8.59 5.80 -10.81
CA GLY A 83 9.48 6.56 -11.71
C GLY A 83 10.31 7.56 -10.93
N LEU A 84 11.04 8.44 -11.63
CA LEU A 84 11.79 9.52 -11.01
C LEU A 84 10.88 10.72 -10.73
N ALA A 85 11.18 11.48 -9.68
CA ALA A 85 10.42 12.70 -9.37
C ALA A 85 10.45 13.71 -10.53
N SER A 86 11.55 13.79 -11.30
CA SER A 86 11.60 14.64 -12.50
C SER A 86 10.56 14.24 -13.56
N ASP A 87 10.33 12.93 -13.76
CA ASP A 87 9.40 12.46 -14.78
C ASP A 87 7.94 12.81 -14.43
N PHE A 88 7.63 12.92 -13.13
CA PHE A 88 6.34 13.38 -12.63
C PHE A 88 6.16 14.91 -12.77
N ARG A 89 7.25 15.68 -12.65
CA ARG A 89 7.26 17.15 -12.73
C ARG A 89 7.48 17.70 -14.14
N ALA A 90 7.92 16.86 -15.08
CA ALA A 90 8.13 17.26 -16.46
C ALA A 90 6.82 17.79 -17.08
N ASP A 91 6.90 18.84 -17.89
CA ASP A 91 5.79 19.37 -18.68
C ASP A 91 6.12 19.23 -20.18
N PRO A 92 5.47 18.33 -20.94
CA PRO A 92 4.45 17.36 -20.52
C PRO A 92 5.04 16.16 -19.75
N PRO A 93 4.29 15.57 -18.80
CA PRO A 93 4.78 14.48 -17.96
C PRO A 93 5.08 13.22 -18.76
N ASN A 94 6.21 12.57 -18.47
CA ASN A 94 6.68 11.42 -19.23
C ASN A 94 6.00 10.11 -18.79
N VAL A 95 4.70 9.99 -19.04
CA VAL A 95 3.87 8.84 -18.66
C VAL A 95 4.34 7.50 -19.28
N ALA A 96 5.20 7.53 -20.30
CA ALA A 96 5.79 6.33 -20.89
C ALA A 96 6.87 5.72 -19.98
N LYS A 97 7.66 6.56 -19.29
CA LYS A 97 8.66 6.13 -18.31
C LYS A 97 8.04 5.84 -16.94
N LEU A 98 6.90 6.45 -16.64
CA LEU A 98 6.20 6.26 -15.38
C LEU A 98 5.31 5.01 -15.37
N ARG A 99 5.39 4.23 -14.29
CA ARG A 99 4.40 3.20 -13.94
C ARG A 99 3.20 3.81 -13.19
N ALA A 100 2.83 5.03 -13.55
CA ALA A 100 1.67 5.75 -13.06
C ALA A 100 0.92 6.40 -14.22
N ARG A 101 -0.40 6.56 -14.09
CA ARG A 101 -1.26 7.27 -15.05
C ARG A 101 -1.61 8.63 -14.47
N HIS A 102 -1.47 9.68 -15.26
CA HIS A 102 -1.95 11.01 -14.89
C HIS A 102 -3.48 11.07 -15.08
N LEU A 103 -4.20 11.49 -14.05
CA LEU A 103 -5.64 11.62 -13.95
C LEU A 103 -6.10 13.07 -14.18
N LYS A 104 -5.33 13.88 -14.93
CA LYS A 104 -5.74 15.25 -15.30
C LYS A 104 -7.18 15.18 -15.80
N LYS A 105 -8.08 15.87 -15.12
CA LYS A 105 -9.48 16.03 -15.55
C LYS A 105 -9.41 16.49 -17.01
N ALA A 106 -9.88 15.65 -17.92
CA ALA A 106 -10.24 16.10 -19.25
C ALA A 106 -11.32 17.17 -19.03
N GLY A 107 -10.91 18.44 -19.15
CA GLY A 107 -11.82 19.55 -19.34
C GLY A 107 -12.23 19.58 -20.81
#